data_AF-A0A0D0SLU8-F1
#
_entry.id   AF-A0A0D0SLU8-F1
#
_cell.length_a   1.000
_cell.length_b   1.000
_cell.length_c   1.000
_cell.angle_alpha   90.00
_cell.angle_beta   90.00
_cell.angle_gamma   90.00
#
_symmetry.space_group_name_H-M   'P 1'
#
loop_
_entity.id
_entity.type
_entity.pdbx_description
1 polymer ?
#
loop_
_entity_poly.entity_id
_entity_poly.type
_entity_poly.pdbx_seq_one_letter_code
_entity_poly.pdbx_strand_id
1 'polypeptide(L)'
;MKNWISNTKINALLEDGSQEFDGVKVKRDLIEYCDRYQKIYPFEILEEPLNFLISNVNSDGKYREVRALLRIAAEEYCISLNEIAEALLDLLDMHILSTDQAKKIINHLFEAFSCSEKPEDFIPREDAYLCKKLFAITSS
;
A
#
# COMPACT_ATOMS: atom_id res chain seq x y z
N MET A 1 -3.63 12.75 8.34
CA MET A 1 -3.80 11.28 8.36
C MET A 1 -3.63 10.79 9.78
N LYS A 2 -4.50 9.89 10.24
CA LYS A 2 -4.30 9.22 11.53
C LYS A 2 -3.21 8.17 11.37
N ASN A 3 -2.43 7.91 12.41
CA ASN A 3 -1.46 6.82 12.41
C ASN A 3 -2.13 5.53 12.90
N TRP A 4 -2.81 4.85 11.98
CA TRP A 4 -3.56 3.62 12.24
C TRP A 4 -2.66 2.44 12.61
N ILE A 5 -1.41 2.45 12.12
CA ILE A 5 -0.51 1.32 12.31
C ILE A 5 0.21 1.34 13.67
N SER A 6 0.21 2.47 14.40
CA SER A 6 1.01 2.67 15.62
C SER A 6 0.92 1.54 16.66
N ASN A 7 -0.25 0.90 16.81
CA ASN A 7 -0.48 -0.17 17.79
C ASN A 7 -0.66 -1.57 17.15
N THR A 8 -0.17 -1.75 15.93
CA THR A 8 -0.28 -3.00 15.18
C THR A 8 0.99 -3.85 15.34
N LYS A 9 0.85 -5.16 15.17
CA LYS A 9 2.01 -6.06 15.16
C LYS A 9 2.93 -5.76 13.98
N ILE A 10 2.37 -5.39 12.83
CA ILE A 10 3.16 -5.06 11.65
C ILE A 10 4.06 -3.84 11.88
N ASN A 11 3.61 -2.82 12.60
CA ASN A 11 4.45 -1.67 12.94
C ASN A 11 5.63 -2.09 13.83
N ALA A 12 5.39 -2.92 14.84
CA ALA A 12 6.45 -3.44 15.70
C ALA A 12 7.49 -4.25 14.91
N LEU A 13 7.06 -5.08 13.96
CA LEU A 13 7.97 -5.86 13.10
C LEU A 13 8.78 -4.98 12.15
N LEU A 14 8.19 -3.90 11.62
CA LEU A 14 8.90 -2.93 10.79
C LEU A 14 9.88 -2.06 11.60
N GLU A 15 9.71 -1.97 12.92
CA GLU A 15 10.65 -1.30 13.84
C GLU A 15 11.76 -2.23 14.32
N ASP A 16 11.50 -3.54 14.30
CA ASP A 16 12.44 -4.55 14.73
C ASP A 16 13.55 -4.72 13.68
N GLY A 17 14.64 -3.95 13.87
CA GLY A 17 15.85 -4.01 13.04
C GLY A 17 16.63 -5.33 13.14
N SER A 18 16.12 -6.34 13.87
CA SER A 18 16.73 -7.67 13.92
C SER A 18 16.40 -8.55 12.72
N GLN A 19 15.31 -8.25 11.99
CA GLN A 19 14.94 -8.97 10.77
C GLN A 19 15.49 -8.28 9.52
N GLU A 20 16.00 -9.07 8.58
CA GLU A 20 16.48 -8.55 7.29
C GLU A 20 15.30 -7.98 6.48
N PHE A 21 15.31 -6.67 6.28
CA PHE A 21 14.28 -5.96 5.52
C PHE A 21 14.65 -5.88 4.04
N ASP A 22 14.04 -6.74 3.23
CA ASP A 22 14.15 -6.68 1.76
C ASP A 22 13.13 -5.67 1.19
N GLY A 23 13.57 -4.42 1.02
CA GLY A 23 12.74 -3.33 0.50
C GLY A 23 12.21 -3.55 -0.92
N VAL A 24 12.85 -4.40 -1.74
CA VAL A 24 12.38 -4.72 -3.10
C VAL A 24 11.24 -5.73 -3.02
N LYS A 25 11.41 -6.78 -2.20
CA LYS A 25 10.35 -7.75 -1.95
C LYS A 25 9.13 -7.10 -1.30
N VAL A 26 9.34 -6.27 -0.27
CA VAL A 26 8.26 -5.55 0.42
C VAL A 26 7.52 -4.64 -0.53
N LYS A 27 8.20 -3.93 -1.44
CA LYS A 27 7.54 -3.14 -2.48
C LYS A 27 6.56 -3.98 -3.31
N ARG A 28 7.00 -5.13 -3.81
CA ARG A 28 6.13 -6.03 -4.60
C ARG A 28 4.93 -6.50 -3.78
N ASP A 29 5.17 -6.91 -2.53
CA ASP A 29 4.09 -7.38 -1.64
C ASP A 29 3.09 -6.25 -1.32
N LEU A 30 3.53 -5.00 -1.24
CA LEU A 30 2.65 -3.84 -1.06
C LEU A 30 1.88 -3.46 -2.34
N ILE A 31 2.46 -3.63 -3.54
CA ILE A 31 1.71 -3.50 -4.80
C ILE A 31 0.57 -4.54 -4.85
N GLU A 32 0.85 -5.80 -4.48
CA GLU A 32 -0.19 -6.84 -4.38
C GLU A 32 -1.24 -6.50 -3.33
N TYR A 33 -0.85 -5.81 -2.26
CA TYR A 33 -1.78 -5.36 -1.22
C TYR A 33 -2.74 -4.27 -1.73
N CYS A 34 -2.24 -3.30 -2.51
CA CYS A 34 -3.07 -2.32 -3.20
C CYS A 34 -4.04 -2.98 -4.20
N ASP A 35 -3.58 -3.96 -4.97
CA ASP A 35 -4.43 -4.73 -5.90
C ASP A 35 -5.53 -5.49 -5.15
N ARG A 36 -5.22 -6.07 -3.98
CA ARG A 36 -6.25 -6.69 -3.13
C ARG A 36 -7.28 -5.69 -2.64
N TYR A 37 -6.88 -4.50 -2.21
CA TYR A 37 -7.83 -3.44 -1.84
C TYR A 37 -8.75 -3.09 -3.01
N GLN A 38 -8.16 -2.86 -4.19
CA GLN A 38 -8.87 -2.52 -5.42
C GLN A 38 -9.91 -3.57 -5.85
N LYS A 39 -9.65 -4.86 -5.60
CA LYS A 39 -10.61 -5.94 -5.86
C LYS A 39 -11.84 -5.89 -4.95
N ILE A 40 -11.71 -5.32 -3.75
CA ILE A 40 -12.81 -5.15 -2.79
C ILE A 40 -13.53 -3.82 -3.05
N TYR A 41 -12.76 -2.76 -3.32
CA TYR A 41 -13.23 -1.39 -3.54
C TYR A 41 -12.69 -0.85 -4.87
N PRO A 42 -13.37 -1.14 -5.99
CA PRO A 42 -12.85 -0.80 -7.31
C PRO A 42 -12.97 0.68 -7.65
N PHE A 43 -11.88 1.22 -8.18
CA PHE A 43 -11.76 2.55 -8.79
C PHE A 43 -11.20 2.43 -10.21
N GLU A 44 -12.01 2.70 -11.23
CA GLU A 44 -11.62 2.56 -12.64
C GLU A 44 -10.31 3.30 -12.98
N ILE A 45 -10.12 4.50 -12.41
CA ILE A 45 -8.93 5.34 -12.63
C ILE A 45 -7.61 4.70 -12.15
N LEU A 46 -7.67 3.72 -11.23
CA LEU A 46 -6.49 3.05 -10.68
C LEU A 46 -6.13 1.74 -11.41
N GLU A 47 -6.97 1.26 -12.33
CA GLU A 47 -6.74 -0.01 -13.03
C GLU A 47 -5.44 0.02 -13.86
N GLU A 48 -5.26 1.05 -14.70
CA GLU A 48 -4.05 1.19 -15.50
C GLU A 48 -2.78 1.39 -14.64
N PRO A 49 -2.77 2.29 -13.64
CA PRO A 49 -1.65 2.42 -12.72
C PRO A 49 -1.22 1.12 -12.03
N LEU A 50 -2.18 0.34 -11.52
CA LEU A 50 -1.90 -0.95 -10.88
C LEU A 50 -1.33 -1.96 -11.87
N ASN A 51 -1.93 -2.08 -13.06
CA ASN A 51 -1.44 -2.98 -14.10
C ASN A 51 0.00 -2.64 -14.53
N PHE A 52 0.33 -1.35 -14.60
CA PHE A 52 1.69 -0.90 -14.88
C PHE A 52 2.67 -1.36 -13.79
N LEU A 53 2.35 -1.13 -12.52
CA LEU A 53 3.19 -1.52 -11.38
C LEU A 53 3.36 -3.05 -11.27
N ILE A 54 2.33 -3.83 -11.56
CA ILE A 54 2.36 -5.29 -11.53
C ILE A 54 3.19 -5.85 -12.70
N SER A 55 3.03 -5.28 -13.90
CA SER A 55 3.70 -5.80 -15.10
C SER A 55 5.22 -5.56 -15.12
N ASN A 56 5.73 -4.67 -14.26
CA ASN A 56 7.15 -4.30 -14.16
C ASN A 56 7.78 -3.92 -15.52
N VAL A 57 6.96 -3.38 -16.44
CA VAL A 57 7.40 -2.96 -17.77
C VAL A 57 8.00 -1.55 -17.66
N ASN A 58 9.30 -1.44 -17.93
CA ASN A 58 9.98 -0.16 -17.85
C ASN A 58 9.77 0.64 -19.15
N SER A 59 8.86 1.61 -19.12
CA SER A 59 8.59 2.53 -20.23
C SER A 59 8.45 3.95 -19.70
N ASP A 60 9.42 4.81 -20.01
CA ASP A 60 9.47 6.20 -19.52
C ASP A 60 8.22 7.01 -19.90
N GLY A 61 7.67 6.78 -21.10
CA GLY A 61 6.43 7.41 -21.54
C GLY A 61 5.25 6.99 -20.67
N LYS A 62 5.11 5.67 -20.47
CA LYS A 62 4.02 5.11 -19.67
C LYS A 62 4.15 5.45 -18.18
N TYR A 63 5.36 5.54 -17.66
CA TYR A 63 5.62 6.01 -16.30
C TYR A 63 5.06 7.43 -16.07
N ARG A 64 5.31 8.37 -17.00
CA ARG A 64 4.79 9.74 -16.89
C ARG A 64 3.26 9.80 -16.94
N GLU A 65 2.66 9.01 -17.83
CA GLU A 65 1.20 8.90 -17.96
C GLU A 65 0.57 8.36 -16.68
N VAL A 66 1.05 7.21 -16.19
CA VAL A 66 0.58 6.60 -14.94
C VAL A 66 0.74 7.53 -13.75
N ARG A 67 1.88 8.22 -13.66
CA ARG A 67 2.12 9.19 -12.59
C ARG A 67 1.16 10.37 -12.63
N ALA A 68 0.79 10.84 -13.83
CA ALA A 68 -0.19 11.90 -13.99
C ALA A 68 -1.60 11.45 -13.58
N LEU A 69 -2.00 10.23 -13.97
CA LEU A 69 -3.28 9.64 -13.57
C LEU A 69 -3.41 9.53 -12.04
N LEU A 70 -2.36 9.03 -11.38
CA LEU A 70 -2.35 8.91 -9.92
C LEU A 70 -2.42 10.26 -9.22
N ARG A 71 -1.78 11.31 -9.75
CA ARG A 71 -1.88 12.67 -9.20
C ARG A 71 -3.29 13.24 -9.28
N ILE A 72 -3.98 13.01 -10.40
CA ILE A 72 -5.38 13.41 -10.55
C ILE A 72 -6.22 12.67 -9.51
N ALA A 73 -6.06 11.34 -9.40
CA ALA A 73 -6.77 10.52 -8.44
C ALA A 73 -6.51 10.93 -6.97
N ALA A 74 -5.29 11.38 -6.63
CA ALA A 74 -4.93 11.85 -5.30
C ALA A 74 -5.64 13.15 -4.88
N GLU A 75 -6.15 13.92 -5.85
CA GLU A 75 -6.81 15.22 -5.63
C GLU A 75 -8.34 15.16 -5.78
N GLU A 76 -8.90 13.96 -5.99
CA GLU A 76 -10.35 13.76 -6.12
C GLU A 76 -11.10 13.99 -4.80
N TYR A 77 -12.43 14.09 -4.85
CA TYR A 77 -13.24 14.27 -3.63
C TYR A 77 -13.43 12.98 -2.81
N CYS A 78 -12.88 11.85 -3.26
CA CYS A 78 -13.05 10.55 -2.62
C CYS A 78 -11.81 10.18 -1.77
N ILE A 79 -11.90 10.34 -0.45
CA ILE A 79 -10.75 10.14 0.46
C ILE A 79 -10.09 8.77 0.25
N SER A 80 -10.85 7.67 0.15
CA SER A 80 -10.24 6.35 -0.06
C SER A 80 -9.51 6.23 -1.39
N LEU A 81 -10.04 6.81 -2.47
CA LEU A 81 -9.32 6.89 -3.75
C LEU A 81 -8.01 7.66 -3.57
N ASN A 82 -8.06 8.82 -2.91
CA ASN A 82 -6.90 9.67 -2.74
C ASN A 82 -5.78 8.94 -1.99
N GLU A 83 -6.13 8.23 -0.92
CA GLU A 83 -5.20 7.48 -0.09
C GLU A 83 -4.53 6.32 -0.88
N ILE A 84 -5.30 5.56 -1.66
CA ILE A 84 -4.72 4.51 -2.51
C ILE A 84 -3.85 5.11 -3.62
N ALA A 85 -4.26 6.25 -4.21
CA ALA A 85 -3.47 6.93 -5.23
C ALA A 85 -2.12 7.41 -4.69
N GLU A 86 -2.08 7.98 -3.48
CA GLU A 86 -0.85 8.37 -2.79
C GLU A 86 0.06 7.16 -2.48
N ALA A 87 -0.52 6.05 -2.01
CA ALA A 87 0.22 4.80 -1.81
C ALA A 87 0.87 4.29 -3.12
N LEU A 88 0.13 4.35 -4.23
CA LEU A 88 0.64 3.94 -5.53
C LEU A 88 1.69 4.91 -6.09
N LEU A 89 1.60 6.21 -5.80
CA LEU A 89 2.63 7.19 -6.15
C LEU A 89 3.95 6.90 -5.43
N ASP A 90 3.90 6.63 -4.13
CA ASP A 90 5.09 6.25 -3.37
C ASP A 90 5.71 4.96 -3.93
N LEU A 91 4.88 3.95 -4.23
CA LEU A 91 5.34 2.70 -4.84
C LEU A 91 5.90 2.91 -6.26
N LEU A 92 5.35 3.84 -7.03
CA LEU A 92 5.83 4.15 -8.37
C LEU A 92 7.19 4.84 -8.34
N ASP A 93 7.37 5.82 -7.46
CA ASP A 93 8.55 6.69 -7.42
C ASP A 93 9.76 6.03 -6.72
N MET A 94 9.56 4.97 -5.92
CA MET A 94 10.61 4.35 -5.11
C MET A 94 11.06 2.99 -5.65
N HIS A 95 12.36 2.83 -5.96
CA HIS A 95 12.88 1.52 -6.41
C HIS A 95 13.04 0.52 -5.25
N ILE A 96 13.51 0.99 -4.08
CA ILE A 96 13.73 0.19 -2.88
C ILE A 96 13.06 0.94 -1.73
N LEU A 97 12.19 0.28 -0.97
CA LEU A 97 11.54 0.88 0.17
C LEU A 97 12.45 0.84 1.41
N SER A 98 12.30 1.83 2.28
CA SER A 98 12.67 1.76 3.69
C SER A 98 11.49 1.27 4.54
N THR A 99 11.75 0.95 5.81
CA THR A 99 10.70 0.60 6.77
C THR A 99 9.72 1.74 6.98
N ASP A 100 10.18 2.99 7.07
CA ASP A 100 9.33 4.17 7.22
C ASP A 100 8.44 4.41 5.99
N GLN A 101 8.96 4.13 4.79
CA GLN A 101 8.16 4.22 3.56
C GLN A 101 7.10 3.12 3.50
N ALA A 102 7.46 1.88 3.86
CA ALA A 102 6.49 0.79 3.97
C ALA A 102 5.38 1.11 4.98
N LYS A 103 5.73 1.65 6.16
CA LYS A 103 4.78 2.12 7.17
C LYS A 103 3.84 3.19 6.62
N LYS A 104 4.37 4.20 5.92
CA LYS A 104 3.57 5.25 5.29
C LYS A 104 2.56 4.66 4.31
N ILE A 105 3.01 3.79 3.41
CA ILE A 105 2.17 3.12 2.42
C ILE A 105 1.07 2.28 3.09
N ILE A 106 1.40 1.48 4.11
CA ILE A 106 0.40 0.68 4.84
C ILE A 106 -0.63 1.60 5.50
N ASN A 107 -0.18 2.72 6.08
CA ASN A 107 -1.08 3.67 6.75
C ASN A 107 -2.07 4.34 5.78
N HIS A 108 -1.66 4.62 4.54
CA HIS A 108 -2.55 5.06 3.47
C HIS A 108 -3.66 4.04 3.23
N LEU A 109 -3.32 2.75 3.06
CA LEU A 109 -4.35 1.71 2.88
C LEU A 109 -5.29 1.59 4.08
N PHE A 110 -4.78 1.71 5.30
CA PHE A 110 -5.61 1.65 6.51
C PHE A 110 -6.56 2.85 6.61
N GLU A 111 -6.11 4.05 6.23
CA GLU A 111 -6.99 5.22 6.11
C GLU A 111 -8.07 4.97 5.02
N ALA A 112 -7.70 4.39 3.88
CA ALA A 112 -8.64 4.03 2.83
C ALA A 112 -9.69 2.99 3.27
N PHE A 113 -9.30 1.97 4.05
CA PHE A 113 -10.24 1.01 4.65
C PHE A 113 -11.19 1.69 5.63
N SER A 114 -10.70 2.66 6.42
CA SER A 114 -11.51 3.35 7.43
C SER A 114 -12.68 4.16 6.85
N CYS A 115 -12.67 4.43 5.55
CA CYS A 115 -13.77 5.06 4.83
C CYS A 115 -14.97 4.13 4.63
N SER A 116 -14.75 2.81 4.68
CA SER A 116 -15.77 1.77 4.40
C SER A 116 -16.01 0.82 5.56
N GLU A 117 -15.01 0.59 6.41
CA GLU A 117 -15.05 -0.36 7.52
C GLU A 117 -14.69 0.32 8.84
N LYS A 118 -15.19 -0.22 9.95
CA LYS A 118 -14.78 0.26 11.27
C LYS A 118 -13.37 -0.24 11.60
N PRO A 119 -12.53 0.56 12.31
CA PRO A 119 -11.18 0.17 12.69
C PRO A 119 -11.10 -1.19 13.40
N GLU A 120 -12.08 -1.49 14.25
CA GLU A 120 -12.11 -2.75 15.01
C GLU A 120 -12.32 -3.98 14.12
N ASP A 121 -12.90 -3.81 12.94
CA ASP A 121 -13.21 -4.88 11.99
C ASP A 121 -12.03 -5.12 11.02
N PHE A 122 -11.43 -4.06 10.48
CA PHE A 122 -10.37 -4.21 9.46
C PHE A 122 -8.97 -4.32 10.06
N ILE A 123 -8.62 -3.58 11.12
CA ILE A 123 -7.23 -3.54 11.62
C ILE A 123 -6.71 -4.95 11.97
N PRO A 124 -7.42 -5.79 12.76
CA PRO A 124 -6.92 -7.12 13.10
C PRO A 124 -6.73 -8.03 11.88
N ARG A 125 -7.66 -7.95 10.92
CA ARG A 125 -7.63 -8.74 9.67
C ARG A 125 -6.44 -8.35 8.81
N GLU A 126 -6.24 -7.06 8.62
CA GLU A 126 -5.22 -6.51 7.74
C GLU A 126 -3.82 -6.59 8.37
N ASP A 127 -3.68 -6.36 9.67
CA ASP A 127 -2.45 -6.57 10.42
C ASP A 127 -1.97 -8.02 10.33
N ALA A 128 -2.87 -8.99 10.54
CA ALA A 128 -2.55 -10.41 10.41
C ALA A 128 -2.14 -10.79 8.98
N TYR A 129 -2.84 -10.26 7.97
CA TYR A 129 -2.49 -10.48 6.57
C TYR A 129 -1.08 -9.95 6.26
N LEU A 130 -0.77 -8.72 6.65
CA LEU A 130 0.52 -8.09 6.39
C LEU A 130 1.66 -8.78 7.14
N CYS A 131 1.46 -9.16 8.41
CA CYS A 131 2.44 -9.94 9.17
C CYS A 131 2.80 -11.26 8.46
N LYS A 132 1.79 -11.97 7.94
CA LYS A 132 2.00 -13.20 7.17
C LYS A 132 2.68 -12.92 5.85
N LYS A 133 2.28 -11.87 5.14
CA LYS A 133 2.76 -11.56 3.78
C LYS A 133 4.21 -11.08 3.79
N LEU A 134 4.52 -10.11 4.66
CA LEU A 134 5.84 -9.45 4.70
C LEU A 134 6.87 -10.26 5.49
N PHE A 135 6.46 -10.90 6.60
CA PHE A 135 7.38 -11.55 7.54
C PHE A 135 7.19 -13.07 7.64
N ALA A 136 6.35 -13.67 6.79
CA ALA A 136 6.03 -15.10 6.82
C ALA A 136 5.56 -15.63 8.19
N ILE A 137 5.07 -14.74 9.05
CA ILE A 137 4.59 -15.12 10.38
C ILE A 137 3.22 -15.77 10.20
N THR A 138 3.17 -17.09 10.33
CA THR A 138 1.91 -17.81 10.51
C THR A 138 1.45 -17.60 11.94
N SER A 139 0.27 -17.00 12.14
CA SER A 139 -0.36 -16.92 13.46
C SER A 139 -0.34 -18.30 14.12
N SER A 140 0.25 -18.39 15.31
CA SER A 140 0.20 -19.58 16.18
C SER A 140 -1.16 -19.68 16.85
#